data_AF-A0A7J3U502-F1
#
_entry.id   AF-A0A7J3U502-F1
#
_cell.length_a   1.000
_cell.length_b   1.000
_cell.length_c   1.000
_cell.angle_alpha   90.00
_cell.angle_beta   90.00
_cell.angle_gamma   90.00
#
_symmetry.space_group_name_H-M   'P 1'
#
loop_
_entity.id
_entity.type
_entity.pdbx_description
1 polymer ?
#
loop_
_entity_poly.entity_id
_entity_poly.type
_entity_poly.pdbx_seq_one_letter_code
_entity_poly.pdbx_strand_id
1 'polypeptide(L)'
;GIPKTSYRDLYGMSEMNGLALDCEHRYKHLSPWIYPMVLDGNDEPVGYGEKGRFAFLDPAANSYPGFIITGDKVKLLESCPECGREGIVIEDEITRVVGAEAKGCGNLMRDLMVEEMGG
;
A
#
# COMPACT_ATOMS: atom_id res chain seq x y z
N GLY A 1 6.66 -25.51 15.75
CA GLY A 1 6.26 -24.55 14.70
C GLY A 1 6.58 -23.14 15.14
N ILE A 2 6.48 -22.16 14.24
CA ILE A 2 6.70 -20.73 14.56
C ILE A 2 5.47 -20.21 15.33
N PRO A 3 5.64 -19.47 16.45
CA PRO A 3 4.51 -18.93 17.20
C PRO A 3 3.78 -17.84 16.41
N LYS A 4 2.45 -17.76 16.53
CA LYS A 4 1.63 -16.76 15.82
C LYS A 4 2.06 -15.31 16.07
N THR A 5 2.60 -15.03 17.26
CA THR A 5 3.15 -13.71 17.64
C THR A 5 4.39 -13.32 16.84
N SER A 6 5.01 -14.27 16.13
CA SER A 6 6.11 -14.03 15.21
C SER A 6 5.67 -13.96 13.75
N TYR A 7 4.37 -14.05 13.46
CA TYR A 7 3.87 -13.83 12.10
C TYR A 7 3.79 -12.34 11.86
N ARG A 8 4.52 -11.87 10.85
CA ARG A 8 4.54 -10.47 10.43
C ARG A 8 3.93 -10.34 9.07
N ASP A 9 3.06 -9.36 8.93
CA ASP A 9 2.43 -8.97 7.68
C ASP A 9 2.98 -7.61 7.27
N LEU A 10 3.23 -7.46 5.98
CA LEU A 10 3.83 -6.27 5.43
C LEU A 10 3.08 -5.87 4.17
N TYR A 11 2.93 -4.57 4.00
CA TYR A 11 2.37 -3.99 2.79
C TYR A 11 3.44 -3.15 2.10
N GLY A 12 3.59 -3.35 0.79
CA GLY A 12 4.62 -2.74 -0.01
C GLY A 12 4.42 -3.00 -1.49
N MET A 13 5.23 -2.32 -2.30
CA MET A 13 5.25 -2.47 -3.75
C MET A 13 6.61 -2.07 -4.30
N SER A 14 6.94 -2.48 -5.52
CA SER A 14 8.20 -2.15 -6.20
C SER A 14 8.45 -0.64 -6.30
N GLU A 15 7.37 0.13 -6.39
CA GLU A 15 7.34 1.57 -6.55
C GLU A 15 7.43 2.34 -5.22
N MET A 16 7.60 1.65 -4.09
CA MET A 16 7.76 2.25 -2.77
C MET A 16 9.06 1.79 -2.13
N ASN A 17 9.99 2.72 -1.87
CA ASN A 17 11.26 2.44 -1.18
C ASN A 17 11.10 2.37 0.35
N GLY A 18 9.92 1.93 0.79
CA GLY A 18 9.56 1.72 2.18
C GLY A 18 8.62 0.52 2.30
N LEU A 19 8.49 -0.01 3.50
CA LEU A 19 7.54 -1.07 3.81
C LEU A 19 6.65 -0.62 4.96
N ALA A 20 5.36 -0.93 4.85
CA ALA A 20 4.43 -0.77 5.95
C ALA A 20 4.42 -2.07 6.78
N LEU A 21 5.01 -2.05 7.97
CA LEU A 21 5.18 -3.24 8.82
C LEU A 21 4.07 -3.31 9.87
N ASP A 22 3.48 -4.49 10.08
CA ASP A 22 2.46 -4.65 11.11
C ASP A 22 3.01 -4.61 12.55
N CYS A 23 2.24 -3.98 13.44
CA CYS A 23 2.42 -4.14 14.87
C CYS A 23 1.69 -5.40 15.37
N GLU A 24 1.80 -5.66 16.67
CA GLU A 24 1.15 -6.79 17.37
C GLU A 24 -0.39 -6.75 17.25
N HIS A 25 -0.95 -5.57 16.93
CA HIS A 25 -2.37 -5.31 16.74
C HIS A 25 -2.77 -5.17 15.27
N ARG A 26 -1.90 -5.56 14.32
CA ARG A 26 -2.19 -5.62 12.87
C ARG A 26 -2.35 -4.28 12.16
N TYR A 27 -2.03 -3.16 12.82
CA TYR A 27 -1.87 -1.87 12.15
C TYR A 27 -0.52 -1.81 11.43
N LYS A 28 -0.52 -1.39 10.18
CA LYS A 28 0.69 -1.36 9.35
C LYS A 28 1.32 0.04 9.40
N HIS A 29 2.48 0.14 10.03
CA HIS A 29 3.21 1.39 10.24
C HIS A 29 4.02 1.77 9.01
N LEU A 30 3.77 2.96 8.47
CA LEU A 30 4.52 3.46 7.32
C LEU A 30 5.92 3.94 7.72
N SER A 31 6.83 3.86 6.75
CA SER A 31 8.18 4.40 6.92
C SER A 31 8.14 5.94 7.01
N PRO A 32 8.94 6.60 7.86
CA PRO A 32 8.81 8.04 8.14
C PRO A 32 9.02 8.99 6.95
N TRP A 33 9.69 8.54 5.88
CA TRP A 33 9.93 9.34 4.68
C TRP A 33 8.85 9.18 3.61
N ILE A 34 7.97 8.18 3.75
CA ILE A 34 6.82 8.05 2.87
C ILE A 34 5.78 9.06 3.32
N TYR A 35 5.34 9.92 2.39
CA TYR A 35 4.24 10.84 2.62
C TYR A 35 2.95 10.24 2.03
N PRO A 36 2.09 9.62 2.85
CA PRO A 36 0.91 8.93 2.37
C PRO A 36 -0.30 9.86 2.24
N MET A 37 -1.18 9.53 1.32
CA MET A 37 -2.47 10.19 1.10
C MET A 37 -3.54 9.14 0.81
N VAL A 38 -4.79 9.48 1.12
CA VAL A 38 -5.97 8.76 0.64
C VAL A 38 -6.68 9.69 -0.32
N LEU A 39 -7.07 9.18 -1.49
CA LEU A 39 -7.80 9.93 -2.52
C LEU A 39 -9.25 9.42 -2.64
N ASP A 40 -10.17 10.32 -2.94
CA ASP A 40 -11.57 10.00 -3.24
C ASP A 40 -11.78 9.54 -4.70
N GLY A 41 -13.04 9.53 -5.16
CA GLY A 41 -13.38 9.15 -6.52
C GLY A 41 -13.03 10.20 -7.60
N ASN A 42 -12.70 11.43 -7.20
CA ASN A 42 -12.27 12.52 -8.07
C ASN A 42 -10.74 12.73 -8.01
N ASP A 43 -10.01 11.79 -7.39
CA ASP A 43 -8.58 11.87 -7.10
C ASP A 43 -8.20 13.06 -6.19
N GLU A 44 -9.13 13.53 -5.34
CA GLU A 44 -8.88 14.58 -4.36
C GLU A 44 -8.45 13.99 -3.00
N PRO A 45 -7.46 14.57 -2.30
CA PRO A 45 -7.05 14.09 -0.97
C PRO A 45 -8.17 14.22 0.06
N VAL A 46 -8.37 13.15 0.84
CA VAL A 46 -9.30 13.10 1.98
C VAL A 46 -8.54 13.00 3.30
N GLY A 47 -9.25 13.24 4.41
CA GLY A 47 -8.66 13.25 5.74
C GLY A 47 -8.36 11.85 6.29
N TYR A 48 -7.64 11.83 7.43
CA TYR A 48 -7.47 10.60 8.21
C TYR A 48 -8.81 10.04 8.67
N GLY A 49 -8.91 8.72 8.75
CA GLY A 49 -10.14 8.01 9.08
C GLY A 49 -11.07 7.76 7.89
N GLU A 50 -10.83 8.37 6.74
CA GLU A 50 -11.57 8.10 5.51
C GLU A 50 -10.94 6.96 4.70
N LYS A 51 -11.77 6.17 4.01
CA LYS A 51 -11.32 5.04 3.20
C LYS A 51 -11.40 5.36 1.72
N GLY A 52 -10.27 5.29 1.04
CA GLY A 52 -10.13 5.69 -0.35
C GLY A 52 -8.88 5.10 -0.98
N ARG A 53 -8.54 5.59 -2.17
CA ARG A 53 -7.43 5.07 -2.95
C ARG A 53 -6.10 5.51 -2.34
N PHE A 54 -5.19 4.58 -2.12
CA PHE A 54 -3.89 4.89 -1.56
C PHE A 54 -3.01 5.59 -2.60
N ALA A 55 -2.39 6.69 -2.19
CA ALA A 55 -1.35 7.37 -2.93
C ALA A 55 -0.22 7.76 -1.99
N PHE A 56 0.98 7.97 -2.51
CA PHE A 56 2.09 8.42 -1.70
C PHE A 56 3.13 9.21 -2.50
N LEU A 57 3.90 10.02 -1.77
CA LEU A 57 5.16 10.61 -2.24
C LEU A 57 6.32 9.89 -1.55
N ASP A 58 7.30 9.48 -2.34
CA ASP A 58 8.52 8.82 -1.90
C ASP A 58 9.75 9.63 -2.35
N PRO A 59 10.38 10.39 -1.44
CA PRO A 59 11.56 11.18 -1.75
C PRO A 59 12.82 10.34 -1.98
N ALA A 60 12.81 9.04 -1.65
CA ALA A 60 13.93 8.14 -1.88
C ALA A 60 13.94 7.57 -3.31
N ALA A 61 12.86 7.76 -4.08
CA ALA A 61 12.77 7.31 -5.47
C ALA A 61 13.66 8.16 -6.39
N ASN A 62 14.76 7.56 -6.88
CA ASN A 62 15.69 8.19 -7.82
C ASN A 62 15.63 7.61 -9.24
N SER A 63 14.89 6.51 -9.43
CA SER A 63 14.79 5.79 -10.71
C SER A 63 13.47 6.02 -11.45
N TYR A 64 12.48 6.61 -10.78
CA TYR A 64 11.16 6.95 -11.32
C TYR A 64 10.58 8.13 -10.52
N PRO A 65 9.55 8.83 -11.03
CA PRO A 65 8.89 9.87 -10.26
C PRO A 65 8.23 9.28 -9.01
N GLY A 66 8.65 9.72 -7.84
CA GLY A 66 8.20 9.19 -6.54
C GLY A 66 6.78 9.56 -6.14
N PHE A 67 5.89 9.93 -7.07
CA PHE A 67 4.48 10.21 -6.78
C PHE A 67 3.61 9.11 -7.38
N ILE A 68 3.08 8.24 -6.54
CA ILE A 68 2.41 7.01 -6.97
C ILE A 68 0.97 7.03 -6.47
N ILE A 69 0.03 6.79 -7.39
CA ILE A 69 -1.36 6.45 -7.07
C ILE A 69 -1.51 4.95 -7.30
N THR A 70 -1.82 4.20 -6.24
CA THR A 70 -1.83 2.74 -6.29
C THR A 70 -3.19 2.20 -6.76
N GLY A 71 -3.30 0.88 -6.88
CA GLY A 71 -4.59 0.22 -7.16
C GLY A 71 -5.30 -0.21 -5.88
N ASP A 72 -4.88 0.27 -4.71
CA ASP A 72 -5.29 -0.23 -3.41
C ASP A 72 -6.18 0.78 -2.69
N LYS A 73 -7.11 0.27 -1.89
CA LYS A 73 -8.00 1.04 -1.05
C LYS A 73 -7.61 0.82 0.41
N VAL A 74 -7.34 1.91 1.11
CA VAL A 74 -6.86 1.90 2.51
C VAL A 74 -7.58 2.96 3.32
N LYS A 75 -7.41 2.89 4.64
CA LYS A 75 -7.76 3.95 5.59
C LYS A 75 -6.52 4.27 6.42
N LEU A 76 -6.12 5.55 6.40
CA LEU A 76 -4.97 6.04 7.16
C LEU A 76 -5.43 6.59 8.51
N LEU A 77 -4.60 6.39 9.53
CA LEU A 77 -4.72 7.01 10.86
C LEU A 77 -3.43 7.77 11.18
N GLU A 78 -3.55 8.90 11.87
CA GLU A 78 -2.39 9.74 12.28
C GLU A 78 -1.42 9.01 13.21
N SER A 79 -1.94 8.08 14.01
CA SER A 79 -1.18 7.28 14.96
C SER A 79 -1.86 5.95 15.19
N CYS A 80 -1.10 4.92 15.60
CA CYS A 80 -1.69 3.65 16.00
C CYS A 80 -2.47 3.79 17.32
N PRO A 81 -3.74 3.35 17.40
CA PRO A 81 -4.52 3.46 18.63
C PRO A 81 -4.11 2.45 19.72
N GLU A 82 -3.34 1.41 19.38
CA GLU A 82 -3.08 0.27 20.27
C GLU A 82 -1.63 0.21 20.78
N CYS A 83 -0.64 0.40 19.88
CA CYS A 83 0.76 0.10 20.21
C CYS A 83 1.54 1.30 20.78
N GLY A 84 0.97 2.50 20.74
CA GLY A 84 1.59 3.74 21.23
C GLY A 84 2.77 4.25 20.40
N ARG A 85 3.14 3.60 19.29
CA ARG A 85 4.17 4.11 18.37
C ARG A 85 3.62 5.28 17.56
N GLU A 86 4.43 6.31 17.41
CA GLU A 86 4.13 7.47 16.58
C GLU A 86 4.20 7.15 15.09
N GLY A 87 3.57 8.01 14.29
CA GLY A 87 3.58 7.95 12.84
C GLY A 87 2.31 7.32 12.24
N ILE A 88 2.16 7.58 10.94
CA ILE A 88 0.96 7.23 10.18
C ILE A 88 0.87 5.71 10.03
N VAL A 89 -0.34 5.18 10.24
CA VAL A 89 -0.62 3.76 10.05
C VAL A 89 -1.75 3.52 9.08
N ILE A 90 -1.71 2.37 8.42
CA ILE A 90 -2.81 1.81 7.65
C ILE A 90 -3.59 0.86 8.57
N GLU A 91 -4.91 1.05 8.64
CA GLU A 91 -5.83 0.08 9.26
C GLU A 91 -5.87 -1.22 8.43
N ASP A 92 -5.95 -2.39 9.08
CA ASP A 92 -5.59 -3.71 8.50
C ASP A 92 -6.29 -4.05 7.17
N GLU A 93 -7.48 -3.51 6.92
CA GLU A 93 -8.28 -3.83 5.73
C GLU A 93 -7.78 -3.08 4.47
N ILE A 94 -6.83 -3.69 3.78
CA ILE A 94 -6.35 -3.27 2.45
C ILE A 94 -7.06 -4.08 1.36
N THR A 95 -7.72 -3.40 0.43
CA THR A 95 -8.39 -4.04 -0.71
C THR A 95 -7.97 -3.42 -2.03
N ARG A 96 -8.40 -3.99 -3.17
CA ARG A 96 -8.12 -3.43 -4.51
C ARG A 96 -9.28 -2.58 -4.99
N VAL A 97 -8.97 -1.46 -5.63
CA VAL A 97 -9.96 -0.66 -6.37
C VAL A 97 -10.47 -1.49 -7.55
N VAL A 98 -11.78 -1.57 -7.71
CA VAL A 98 -12.42 -2.30 -8.81
C VAL A 98 -12.03 -1.67 -10.14
N GLY A 99 -11.58 -2.49 -11.10
CA GLY A 99 -11.15 -2.00 -12.42
C GLY A 99 -9.72 -1.44 -12.46
N ALA A 100 -8.99 -1.44 -11.35
CA ALA A 100 -7.57 -1.14 -11.38
C ALA A 100 -6.83 -2.25 -12.14
N GLU A 101 -6.10 -1.88 -13.20
CA GLU A 101 -5.28 -2.83 -13.95
C GLU A 101 -4.32 -3.57 -13.04
N ALA A 102 -4.18 -4.87 -13.30
CA ALA A 102 -3.23 -5.72 -12.61
C ALA A 102 -1.82 -5.38 -13.13
N LYS A 103 -1.08 -4.55 -12.40
CA LYS A 103 0.29 -4.16 -12.75
C LYS A 103 1.31 -5.17 -12.21
N GLY A 104 2.52 -5.13 -12.76
CA GLY A 104 3.68 -5.91 -12.30
C GLY A 104 4.11 -7.03 -13.26
N CYS A 105 5.36 -7.46 -13.12
CA CYS A 105 5.98 -8.42 -14.04
C CYS A 105 5.22 -9.74 -14.17
N GLY A 106 4.58 -10.20 -13.08
CA GLY A 106 3.77 -11.42 -13.11
C GLY A 106 2.53 -11.31 -13.99
N ASN A 107 1.86 -10.15 -13.97
CA ASN A 107 0.68 -9.93 -14.83
C ASN A 107 1.09 -9.74 -16.28
N LEU A 108 2.19 -9.02 -16.53
CA LEU A 108 2.75 -8.90 -17.88
C LEU A 108 3.11 -10.28 -18.46
N MET A 109 3.78 -11.14 -17.68
CA MET A 109 4.11 -12.50 -18.13
C MET A 109 2.86 -13.33 -18.40
N ARG A 110 1.82 -13.22 -17.55
CA ARG A 110 0.55 -13.91 -17.79
C ARG A 110 -0.08 -13.47 -19.11
N ASP A 111 -0.14 -12.16 -19.36
CA ASP A 111 -0.78 -11.63 -20.56
C ASP A 111 -0.01 -12.07 -21.82
N LEU A 112 1.34 -12.02 -21.79
CA LEU A 112 2.20 -12.57 -22.86
C LEU A 112 1.99 -14.08 -23.06
N MET A 113 1.82 -14.86 -21.99
CA MET A 113 1.54 -16.30 -22.10
C MET A 113 0.17 -16.57 -22.72
N VAL A 114 -0.83 -15.74 -22.42
CA VAL A 114 -2.18 -15.86 -23.01
C VAL A 114 -2.15 -15.52 -24.50
N GLU A 115 -1.39 -14.51 -24.91
CA GLU A 115 -1.20 -14.16 -26.32
C GLU A 115 -0.51 -15.30 -27.10
N GLU A 116 0.54 -15.91 -26.55
CA GLU A 116 1.27 -17.01 -27.19
C GLU A 116 0.47 -18.33 -27.24
N MET A 117 -0.40 -18.60 -26.26
CA MET A 117 -1.25 -19.81 -26.22
C MET A 117 -2.58 -19.66 -26.96
N GLY A 118 -2.96 -18.42 -27.30
CA GLY A 118 -4.19 -18.09 -28.02
C GLY A 118 -4.04 -17.95 -29.53
N GLY A 119 -2.82 -18.11 -30.06
CA GLY A 119 -2.47 -18.14 -31.48
C GLY A 119 -2.50 -19.52 -32.11
#